data_AF-A0A6L9QVM8-F1
#
_entry.id   AF-A0A6L9QVM8-F1
#
_cell.length_a   1.000
_cell.length_b   1.000
_cell.length_c   1.000
_cell.angle_alpha   90.00
_cell.angle_beta   90.00
_cell.angle_gamma   90.00
#
_symmetry.space_group_name_H-M   'P 1'
#
loop_
_entity.id
_entity.type
_entity.pdbx_description
1 polymer ?
#
loop_
_entity_poly.entity_id
_entity_poly.type
_entity_poly.pdbx_seq_one_letter_code
_entity_poly.pdbx_strand_id
1 'polypeptide(L)'
;MRKSVVKGTRITEENTGPGGDYRVLEELGYPLTRVREEVAIRMPTPDEVRALRLEPGTPVAELHRVSFSGDKSIEVLQGILAGDRYVFCYDMPVND
;
A
#
# COMPACT_ATOMS: atom_id res chain seq x y z
N MET A 1 -0.38 0.71 9.80
CA MET A 1 -1.43 1.57 10.42
C MET A 1 -1.21 1.75 11.91
N ARG A 2 -1.64 2.87 12.50
CA ARG A 2 -1.56 3.06 13.97
C ARG A 2 -2.53 2.12 14.68
N LYS A 3 -2.01 1.18 15.50
CA LYS A 3 -2.82 0.14 16.16
C LYS A 3 -4.00 0.67 16.96
N SER A 4 -3.87 1.83 17.61
CA SER A 4 -4.97 2.45 18.37
C SER A 4 -6.14 2.93 17.52
N VAL A 5 -5.93 3.13 16.21
CA VAL A 5 -6.96 3.59 15.27
C VAL A 5 -7.73 2.41 14.68
N VAL A 6 -7.05 1.28 14.43
CA VAL A 6 -7.61 0.15 13.68
C VAL A 6 -8.02 -1.03 14.56
N LYS A 7 -7.79 -0.96 15.87
CA LYS A 7 -8.14 -2.05 16.79
C LYS A 7 -9.66 -2.22 16.85
N GLY A 8 -10.13 -3.45 16.58
CA GLY A 8 -11.56 -3.78 16.64
C GLY A 8 -12.35 -3.32 15.42
N THR A 9 -11.66 -3.00 14.33
CA THR A 9 -12.27 -2.60 13.06
C THR A 9 -12.08 -3.69 12.01
N ARG A 10 -12.86 -3.60 10.93
CA ARG A 10 -12.81 -4.55 9.80
C ARG A 10 -11.44 -4.61 9.12
N ILE A 11 -10.58 -3.59 9.30
CA ILE A 11 -9.20 -3.57 8.77
C ILE A 11 -8.35 -4.73 9.33
N THR A 12 -8.70 -5.24 10.52
CA THR A 12 -7.98 -6.36 11.14
C THR A 12 -8.53 -7.73 10.74
N GLU A 13 -9.60 -7.77 9.93
CA GLU A 13 -10.20 -8.99 9.41
C GLU A 13 -9.56 -9.35 8.07
N GLU A 14 -9.71 -10.61 7.65
CA GLU A 14 -9.20 -11.07 6.35
C GLU A 14 -9.88 -10.36 5.16
N ASN A 15 -11.14 -9.92 5.36
CA ASN A 15 -11.90 -9.18 4.37
C ASN A 15 -12.44 -7.89 4.96
N THR A 16 -11.81 -6.76 4.63
CA THR A 16 -12.23 -5.42 5.08
C THR A 16 -13.60 -4.99 4.50
N GLY A 17 -14.10 -5.69 3.48
CA GLY A 17 -15.33 -5.39 2.77
C GLY A 17 -15.15 -4.37 1.64
N PRO A 18 -16.26 -3.97 0.99
CA PRO A 18 -16.23 -3.04 -0.15
C PRO A 18 -15.60 -1.69 0.21
N GLY A 19 -14.69 -1.22 -0.63
CA GLY A 19 -13.94 0.04 -0.41
C GLY A 19 -12.67 -0.12 0.44
N GLY A 20 -12.40 -1.33 0.97
CA GLY A 20 -11.15 -1.66 1.64
C GLY A 20 -10.86 -0.80 2.87
N ASP A 21 -9.59 -0.74 3.25
CA ASP A 21 -9.17 -0.11 4.51
C ASP A 21 -9.45 1.39 4.55
N TYR A 22 -9.38 2.09 3.42
CA TYR A 22 -9.63 3.53 3.36
C TYR A 22 -11.07 3.90 3.70
N ARG A 23 -12.05 3.11 3.25
CA ARG A 23 -13.45 3.34 3.61
C ARG A 23 -13.67 3.20 5.12
N VAL A 24 -13.06 2.19 5.73
CA VAL A 24 -13.15 1.99 7.18
C VAL A 24 -12.48 3.15 7.92
N LEU A 25 -11.35 3.66 7.43
CA LEU A 25 -10.69 4.84 8.02
C LEU A 25 -11.55 6.10 7.92
N GLU A 26 -12.23 6.32 6.79
CA GLU A 26 -13.20 7.41 6.63
C GLU A 26 -14.36 7.30 7.63
N GLU A 27 -14.97 6.11 7.77
CA GLU A 27 -16.04 5.85 8.75
C GLU A 27 -15.60 6.13 10.20
N LEU A 28 -14.30 5.99 10.49
CA LEU A 28 -13.70 6.26 11.81
C LEU A 28 -13.29 7.73 12.01
N GLY A 29 -13.58 8.62 11.05
CA GLY A 29 -13.23 10.04 11.12
C GLY A 29 -11.78 10.35 10.71
N TYR A 30 -11.12 9.45 9.98
CA TYR A 30 -9.78 9.63 9.42
C TYR A 30 -9.83 9.65 7.88
N PRO A 31 -10.42 10.69 7.25
CA PRO A 31 -10.51 10.76 5.80
C PRO A 31 -9.12 10.84 5.18
N LEU A 32 -8.92 10.15 4.06
CA LEU A 32 -7.67 10.16 3.31
C LEU A 32 -7.54 11.48 2.55
N THR A 33 -6.53 12.28 2.88
CA THR A 33 -6.33 13.60 2.25
C THR A 33 -5.15 13.62 1.28
N ARG A 34 -4.15 12.78 1.52
CA ARG A 34 -2.96 12.69 0.68
C ARG A 34 -2.31 11.32 0.83
N VAL A 35 -1.75 10.82 -0.26
CA VAL A 35 -0.86 9.66 -0.27
C VAL A 35 0.49 10.10 -0.81
N ARG A 36 1.58 9.60 -0.20
CA ARG A 36 2.93 9.67 -0.77
C ARG A 36 3.40 8.25 -1.01
N GLU A 37 3.81 7.97 -2.23
CA GLU A 37 4.39 6.68 -2.60
C GLU A 37 5.81 6.87 -3.09
N GLU A 38 6.68 5.94 -2.70
CA GLU A 38 8.02 5.78 -3.24
C GLU A 38 8.12 4.37 -3.79
N VAL A 39 8.46 4.25 -5.07
CA VAL A 39 8.60 2.97 -5.76
C VAL A 39 10.03 2.83 -6.27
N ALA A 40 10.73 1.81 -5.79
CA ALA A 40 12.07 1.46 -6.26
C ALA A 40 12.04 0.12 -7.00
N ILE A 41 12.62 0.07 -8.19
CA ILE A 41 12.77 -1.18 -8.95
C ILE A 41 14.15 -1.77 -8.66
N ARG A 42 14.19 -3.05 -8.27
CA ARG A 42 15.44 -3.76 -7.96
C ARG A 42 15.31 -5.26 -8.19
N MET A 43 16.45 -5.98 -8.13
CA MET A 43 16.42 -7.44 -8.08
C MET A 43 15.92 -7.94 -6.71
N PRO A 44 15.20 -9.07 -6.65
CA PRO A 44 14.69 -9.63 -5.42
C PRO A 44 15.80 -10.27 -4.58
N THR A 45 15.58 -10.34 -3.27
CA THR A 45 16.35 -11.18 -2.35
C THR A 45 15.94 -12.66 -2.47
N PRO A 46 16.75 -13.62 -1.99
CA PRO A 46 16.36 -15.04 -2.03
C PRO A 46 15.05 -15.34 -1.28
N ASP A 47 14.75 -14.62 -0.19
CA ASP A 47 13.50 -14.76 0.54
C ASP A 47 12.30 -14.27 -0.27
N GLU A 48 12.45 -13.13 -0.94
CA GLU A 48 11.40 -12.57 -1.81
C GLU A 48 11.12 -13.49 -3.01
N VAL A 49 12.17 -14.07 -3.62
CA VAL A 49 12.02 -15.08 -4.70
C VAL A 49 11.16 -16.24 -4.23
N ARG A 50 11.42 -16.79 -3.04
CA ARG A 50 10.65 -17.91 -2.48
C ARG A 50 9.22 -17.50 -2.12
N ALA A 51 9.07 -16.38 -1.41
CA ALA A 51 7.77 -15.92 -0.91
C ALA A 51 6.82 -15.57 -2.07
N LEU A 52 7.33 -14.92 -3.11
CA LEU A 52 6.55 -14.50 -4.27
C LEU A 52 6.55 -15.54 -5.40
N ARG A 53 7.33 -16.62 -5.28
CA ARG A 53 7.52 -17.65 -6.32
C ARG A 53 7.90 -17.01 -7.65
N LEU A 54 9.00 -16.27 -7.64
CA LEU A 54 9.47 -15.54 -8.82
C LEU A 54 10.27 -16.46 -9.75
N GLU A 55 10.06 -16.27 -11.04
CA GLU A 55 10.94 -16.87 -12.06
C GLU A 55 12.32 -16.18 -12.05
N PRO A 56 13.39 -16.87 -12.47
CA PRO A 56 14.71 -16.28 -12.57
C PRO A 56 14.72 -15.02 -13.44
N GLY A 57 15.35 -13.95 -12.94
CA GLY A 57 15.47 -12.68 -13.66
C GLY A 57 14.28 -11.72 -13.48
N THR A 58 13.21 -12.11 -12.78
CA THR A 58 12.08 -11.22 -12.50
C THR A 58 12.46 -10.15 -11.45
N PRO A 59 12.41 -8.85 -11.77
CA PRO A 59 12.64 -7.79 -10.80
C PRO A 59 11.42 -7.62 -9.87
N VAL A 60 11.61 -6.89 -8.78
CA VAL A 60 10.53 -6.48 -7.88
C VAL A 60 10.43 -4.96 -7.81
N ALA A 61 9.21 -4.48 -7.54
CA ALA A 61 8.95 -3.12 -7.11
C ALA A 61 8.82 -3.11 -5.58
N GLU A 62 9.71 -2.39 -4.92
CA GLU A 62 9.59 -2.06 -3.51
C GLU A 62 8.78 -0.78 -3.35
N LEU A 63 7.59 -0.91 -2.78
CA LEU A 63 6.66 0.18 -2.54
C LEU A 63 6.71 0.59 -1.07
N HIS A 64 7.00 1.86 -0.81
CA HIS A 64 6.71 2.53 0.44
C HIS A 64 5.58 3.52 0.26
N ARG A 65 4.47 3.30 0.98
CA ARG A 65 3.32 4.20 0.98
C ARG A 65 3.13 4.79 2.37
N VAL A 66 2.90 6.10 2.42
CA VAL A 66 2.40 6.79 3.61
C VAL A 66 1.11 7.51 3.25
N SER A 67 0.05 7.19 3.99
CA SER A 67 -1.27 7.80 3.83
C SER A 67 -1.56 8.77 4.98
N PHE A 68 -2.18 9.90 4.66
CA PHE A 68 -2.38 11.03 5.57
C PHE A 68 -3.86 11.37 5.73
N SER A 69 -4.23 11.82 6.94
CA SER A 69 -5.48 12.52 7.24
C SER A 69 -5.15 13.90 7.81
N GLY A 70 -5.36 14.93 7.01
CA GLY A 70 -4.75 16.25 7.24
C GLY A 70 -3.22 16.11 7.23
N ASP A 71 -2.56 16.62 8.26
CA ASP A 71 -1.10 16.53 8.43
C ASP A 71 -0.65 15.25 9.16
N LYS A 72 -1.58 14.40 9.60
CA LYS A 72 -1.26 13.20 10.41
C LYS A 72 -1.13 11.98 9.50
N SER A 73 0.00 11.27 9.60
CA SER A 73 0.15 9.94 8.98
C SER A 73 -0.71 8.91 9.72
N ILE A 74 -1.58 8.21 8.98
CA ILE A 74 -2.50 7.20 9.54
C ILE A 74 -2.09 5.77 9.17
N GLU A 75 -1.38 5.61 8.07
CA GLU A 75 -0.93 4.32 7.54
C GLU A 75 0.46 4.44 6.92
N VAL A 76 1.25 3.39 7.14
CA VAL A 76 2.50 3.10 6.45
C VAL A 76 2.36 1.68 5.92
N LEU A 77 2.61 1.50 4.62
CA LEU A 77 2.68 0.22 3.95
C LEU A 77 4.07 0.08 3.33
N GLN A 78 4.69 -1.07 3.56
CA GLN A 78 5.87 -1.52 2.84
C GLN A 78 5.49 -2.83 2.14
N GLY A 79 5.65 -2.86 0.82
CA GLY A 79 5.29 -4.00 0.00
C GLY A 79 6.36 -4.31 -1.02
N ILE A 80 6.58 -5.61 -1.24
CA ILE A 80 7.40 -6.11 -2.35
C ILE A 80 6.46 -6.73 -3.37
N LEU A 81 6.47 -6.19 -4.59
CA LEU A 81 5.55 -6.55 -5.66
C LEU A 81 6.33 -7.19 -6.81
N ALA A 82 5.83 -8.31 -7.31
CA ALA A 82 6.45 -9.03 -8.42
C ALA A 82 6.32 -8.21 -9.72
N GLY A 83 7.45 -7.84 -10.35
CA GLY A 83 7.46 -6.92 -11.49
C GLY A 83 6.79 -7.47 -12.75
N ASP A 84 6.58 -8.77 -12.84
CA ASP A 84 5.86 -9.47 -13.92
C ASP A 84 4.34 -9.50 -13.74
N ARG A 85 3.83 -9.13 -12.56
CA ARG A 85 2.39 -9.27 -12.20
C ARG A 85 1.68 -7.96 -11.92
N TYR A 86 2.43 -6.87 -11.74
CA TYR A 86 1.87 -5.58 -11.32
C TYR A 86 2.28 -4.46 -12.28
N VAL A 87 1.32 -3.59 -12.58
CA VAL A 87 1.53 -2.36 -13.34
C VAL A 87 1.03 -1.19 -12.50
N PHE A 88 1.89 -0.19 -12.31
CA PHE A 88 1.48 1.08 -11.71
C PHE A 88 0.96 2.00 -12.83
N CYS A 89 -0.32 2.34 -12.77
CA CYS A 89 -0.97 3.21 -13.74
C CYS A 89 -1.50 4.45 -13.01
N TYR A 90 -1.18 5.63 -13.53
CA TYR A 90 -1.63 6.90 -12.97
C TYR A 90 -2.27 7.73 -14.08
N ASP A 91 -3.48 8.20 -13.81
CA ASP A 91 -4.17 9.21 -14.59
C ASP A 91 -4.38 10.41 -13.66
N MET A 92 -3.67 11.51 -13.94
CA MET A 92 -3.67 12.69 -13.09
C MET A 92 -3.80 13.94 -13.95
N PRO A 93 -4.63 14.92 -13.55
CA PRO A 93 -4.68 16.19 -14.24
C PRO A 93 -3.33 16.89 -14.10
N VAL A 94 -2.86 17.48 -15.21
CA VAL A 94 -1.76 18.45 -15.18
C VAL A 94 -2.40 19.78 -14.81
N ASN A 95 -2.15 20.25 -13.59
CA ASN A 95 -2.51 21.61 -13.20
C ASN A 95 -1.29 22.51 -13.40
N ASP A 96 -1.50 23.68 -14.00
CA ASP A 96 -0.51 24.77 -14.11
C ASP A 96 -0.14 25.37 -12.74
#